data_AF-A0A969R7W7-F1
#
_entry.id   AF-A0A969R7W7-F1
#
_cell.length_a   1.000
_cell.length_b   1.000
_cell.length_c   1.000
_cell.angle_alpha   90.00
_cell.angle_beta   90.00
_cell.angle_gamma   90.00
#
_symmetry.space_group_name_H-M   'P 1'
#
loop_
_entity.id
_entity.type
_entity.pdbx_description
1 polymer ?
#
loop_
_entity_poly.entity_id
_entity_poly.type
_entity_poly.pdbx_seq_one_letter_code
_entity_poly.pdbx_strand_id
1 'polypeptide(L)'
;MQNDSAETADAKAKFNYNVTDAELAYNFKVGRGLGVRLFSGLRFSDIRQSTAVTYNGRDYTNGRIDVSNDFNGFGPRLGVEARVLMGSGFSLFTRGSAALLFGQQTSSFRETDRNGADVIADLGSDRQQTVPVVDLAIGLDWVAPLSNAAKLNLSVGYEYQQWFNVLDNIRFVDAASPGVFSQSQSNLSLHGFFVKTGLQFEF
;
A
#
# COMPACT_ATOMS: atom_id res chain seq x y z
N MET A 1 -16.46 3.41 38.46
CA MET A 1 -17.45 3.72 37.41
C MET A 1 -16.81 3.31 36.11
N GLN A 2 -17.56 2.59 35.28
CA GLN A 2 -17.08 2.04 34.02
C GLN A 2 -17.15 3.17 32.98
N ASN A 3 -15.99 3.59 32.44
CA ASN A 3 -15.94 4.67 31.45
C ASN A 3 -16.42 4.15 30.09
N ASP A 4 -17.73 4.04 29.90
CA ASP A 4 -18.31 3.31 28.75
C ASP A 4 -18.90 4.21 27.68
N SER A 5 -18.82 5.55 27.82
CA SER A 5 -19.41 6.43 26.82
C SER A 5 -18.77 7.81 26.72
N ALA A 6 -18.64 8.28 25.48
CA ALA A 6 -18.32 9.65 25.12
C ALA A 6 -19.52 10.28 24.39
N GLU A 7 -19.65 11.60 24.43
CA GLU A 7 -20.69 12.34 23.72
C GLU A 7 -20.29 12.65 22.28
N THR A 8 -19.01 12.90 22.03
CA THR A 8 -18.46 13.15 20.70
C THR A 8 -17.23 12.28 20.45
N ALA A 9 -17.06 11.88 19.19
CA ALA A 9 -15.88 11.17 18.71
C ALA A 9 -15.53 11.66 17.30
N ASP A 10 -14.29 12.09 17.12
CA ASP A 10 -13.72 12.55 15.86
C ASP A 10 -12.50 11.70 15.51
N ALA A 11 -12.36 11.31 14.25
CA ALA A 11 -11.24 10.49 13.78
C ALA A 11 -10.56 11.11 12.55
N LYS A 12 -9.23 11.09 12.54
CA LYS A 12 -8.39 11.52 11.42
C LYS A 12 -7.38 10.43 11.10
N ALA A 13 -7.35 9.98 9.84
CA ALA A 13 -6.37 9.03 9.36
C ALA A 13 -5.52 9.66 8.25
N LYS A 14 -4.22 9.38 8.25
CA LYS A 14 -3.27 9.72 7.19
C LYS A 14 -2.55 8.45 6.76
N PHE A 15 -2.35 8.30 5.45
CA PHE A 15 -1.69 7.16 4.86
C PHE A 15 -0.73 7.66 3.78
N ASN A 16 0.56 7.36 3.94
CA ASN A 16 1.62 7.64 2.98
C ASN A 16 2.18 6.33 2.45
N TYR A 17 2.36 6.25 1.14
CA TYR A 17 2.73 5.02 0.46
C TYR A 17 3.73 5.32 -0.66
N ASN A 18 4.96 4.86 -0.50
CA ASN A 18 6.04 5.06 -1.45
C ASN A 18 6.64 3.71 -1.85
N VAL A 19 6.66 3.42 -3.15
CA VAL A 19 7.25 2.20 -3.71
C VAL A 19 8.16 2.57 -4.87
N THR A 20 9.36 2.00 -4.87
CA THR A 20 10.35 2.16 -5.93
C THR A 20 10.79 0.79 -6.43
N ASP A 21 10.69 0.58 -7.74
CA ASP A 21 11.04 -0.69 -8.40
C ASP A 21 12.20 -0.48 -9.37
N ALA A 22 13.21 -1.35 -9.30
CA ALA A 22 14.30 -1.43 -10.26
C ALA A 22 14.23 -2.78 -11.00
N GLU A 23 14.04 -2.74 -12.32
CA GLU A 23 13.71 -3.94 -13.11
C GLU A 23 14.67 -4.18 -14.28
N LEU A 24 14.99 -5.46 -14.50
CA LEU A 24 15.55 -6.00 -15.72
C LEU A 24 14.46 -6.79 -16.42
N ALA A 25 14.29 -6.55 -17.72
CA ALA A 25 13.20 -7.14 -18.49
C ALA A 25 13.69 -7.73 -19.81
N TYR A 26 13.12 -8.88 -20.17
CA TYR A 26 13.28 -9.51 -21.47
C TYR A 26 11.94 -9.46 -22.22
N ASN A 27 11.97 -8.85 -23.40
CA ASN A 27 10.79 -8.71 -24.27
C ASN A 27 10.91 -9.70 -25.43
N PHE A 28 9.87 -10.49 -25.65
CA PHE A 28 9.78 -11.36 -26.82
C PHE A 28 8.40 -11.26 -27.46
N LYS A 29 8.38 -11.50 -28.78
CA LYS A 29 7.15 -11.48 -29.58
C LYS A 29 6.73 -12.93 -29.84
N VAL A 30 5.48 -13.24 -29.53
CA VAL A 30 4.84 -14.51 -29.84
C VAL A 30 3.92 -14.30 -31.04
N GLY A 31 4.39 -14.69 -32.22
CA GLY A 31 3.69 -14.42 -33.48
C GLY A 31 3.62 -12.93 -33.82
N ARG A 32 2.53 -12.50 -34.47
CA ARG A 32 2.37 -11.13 -34.97
C ARG A 32 1.60 -10.19 -34.04
N GLY A 33 0.84 -10.74 -33.09
CA GLY A 33 -0.13 -9.98 -32.30
C GLY A 33 0.12 -9.95 -30.79
N LEU A 34 1.02 -10.79 -30.27
CA LEU A 34 1.27 -10.91 -28.82
C LEU A 34 2.71 -10.55 -28.48
N GLY A 35 2.90 -9.53 -27.66
CA GLY A 35 4.15 -9.23 -26.98
C GLY A 35 4.11 -9.76 -25.56
N VAL A 36 5.20 -10.35 -25.09
CA VAL A 36 5.35 -10.78 -23.70
C VAL A 36 6.63 -10.16 -23.15
N ARG A 37 6.52 -9.55 -21.97
CA ARG A 37 7.62 -9.00 -21.18
C ARG A 37 7.73 -9.82 -19.90
N LEU A 38 8.84 -10.53 -19.72
CA LEU A 38 9.21 -11.12 -18.45
C LEU A 38 10.17 -10.17 -17.75
N PHE A 39 9.98 -9.92 -16.46
CA PHE A 39 10.87 -9.04 -15.70
C PHE A 39 11.17 -9.59 -14.31
N SER A 40 12.36 -9.24 -13.83
CA SER A 40 12.84 -9.51 -12.48
C SER A 40 13.53 -8.25 -11.96
N GLY A 41 13.50 -8.03 -10.66
CA GLY A 41 13.96 -6.78 -10.10
C GLY A 41 14.03 -6.76 -8.58
N LEU A 42 14.25 -5.56 -8.06
CA LEU A 42 14.20 -5.25 -6.64
C LEU A 42 13.12 -4.20 -6.40
N ARG A 43 12.40 -4.36 -5.31
CA ARG A 43 11.41 -3.40 -4.81
C ARG A 43 11.88 -2.85 -3.47
N PHE A 44 11.68 -1.55 -3.28
CA PHE A 44 11.85 -0.83 -2.02
C PHE A 44 10.51 -0.18 -1.66
N SER A 45 10.14 -0.22 -0.39
CA SER A 45 8.88 0.36 0.09
C SER A 45 9.02 1.07 1.43
N ASP A 46 8.35 2.21 1.53
CA ASP A 46 8.10 2.95 2.77
C ASP A 46 6.58 3.19 2.86
N ILE A 47 5.95 2.58 3.86
CA ILE A 47 4.51 2.66 4.11
C ILE A 47 4.33 3.23 5.52
N ARG A 48 3.55 4.30 5.65
CA ARG A 48 3.28 4.95 6.94
C ARG A 48 1.81 5.25 7.09
N GLN A 49 1.24 4.82 8.20
CA GLN A 49 -0.15 5.05 8.55
C GLN A 49 -0.22 5.67 9.95
N SER A 50 -0.93 6.77 10.08
CA SER A 50 -1.21 7.38 11.39
C SER A 50 -2.71 7.65 11.53
N THR A 51 -3.32 7.16 12.60
CA THR A 51 -4.72 7.41 12.95
C THR A 51 -4.78 8.08 14.31
N ALA A 52 -5.47 9.21 14.39
CA ALA A 52 -5.78 9.89 15.63
C ALA A 52 -7.29 9.93 15.84
N VAL A 53 -7.75 9.46 16.99
CA VAL A 53 -9.15 9.53 17.42
C VAL A 53 -9.20 10.39 18.68
N THR A 54 -10.12 11.34 18.73
CA THR A 54 -10.38 12.16 19.90
C THR A 54 -11.82 11.97 20.33
N TYR A 55 -12.05 11.74 21.61
CA TYR A 55 -13.39 11.57 22.17
C TYR A 55 -13.56 12.42 23.43
N ASN A 56 -14.78 12.90 23.65
CA ASN A 56 -15.07 13.82 24.74
C ASN A 56 -16.50 13.62 25.28
N GLY A 57 -16.69 13.90 26.57
CA GLY A 57 -17.99 13.86 27.24
C GLY A 57 -18.18 12.66 28.17
N ARG A 58 -19.13 12.81 29.11
CA ARG A 58 -19.42 11.90 30.23
C ARG A 58 -18.17 11.56 31.05
N ASP A 59 -17.61 10.37 30.86
CA ASP A 59 -16.53 9.87 31.70
C ASP A 59 -15.13 10.26 31.21
N TYR A 60 -15.06 10.86 30.01
CA TYR A 60 -13.82 11.27 29.36
C TYR A 60 -13.74 12.78 29.19
N THR A 61 -12.55 13.34 29.40
CA THR A 61 -12.26 14.77 29.21
C THR A 61 -11.15 14.92 28.18
N ASN A 62 -11.56 15.11 26.92
CA ASN A 62 -10.65 15.21 25.77
C ASN A 62 -9.67 14.03 25.67
N GLY A 63 -10.23 12.82 25.69
CA GLY A 63 -9.46 11.60 25.49
C GLY A 63 -8.99 11.46 24.05
N ARG A 64 -7.83 10.82 23.88
CA ARG A 64 -7.13 10.74 22.61
C ARG A 64 -6.46 9.38 22.44
N ILE A 65 -6.71 8.74 21.31
CA ILE A 65 -6.01 7.54 20.84
C ILE A 65 -5.18 7.92 19.61
N ASP A 66 -3.89 7.63 19.65
CA ASP A 66 -2.96 7.73 18.53
C ASP A 66 -2.46 6.33 18.17
N VAL A 67 -2.61 5.95 16.90
CA VAL A 67 -2.13 4.68 16.34
C VAL A 67 -1.20 4.99 15.16
N SER A 68 0.03 4.46 15.19
CA SER A 68 0.98 4.52 14.07
C SER A 68 1.34 3.12 13.62
N ASN A 69 1.46 2.92 12.31
CA ASN A 69 1.95 1.72 11.68
C ASN A 69 2.87 2.09 10.53
N ASP A 70 4.15 1.74 10.67
CA ASP A 70 5.19 2.04 9.70
C ASP A 70 5.85 0.75 9.23
N PHE A 71 6.05 0.61 7.93
CA PHE A 71 6.77 -0.51 7.32
C PHE A 71 7.80 -0.01 6.33
N ASN A 72 9.04 -0.48 6.49
CA ASN A 72 10.14 -0.26 5.56
C ASN A 72 10.73 -1.58 5.14
N GLY A 73 10.82 -1.83 3.84
CA GLY A 73 11.26 -3.12 3.35
C GLY A 73 11.86 -3.06 1.95
N PHE A 74 12.66 -4.07 1.65
CA PHE A 74 13.19 -4.28 0.31
C PHE A 74 13.24 -5.76 -0.03
N GLY A 75 13.24 -6.09 -1.31
CA GLY A 75 13.39 -7.48 -1.71
C GLY A 75 13.15 -7.76 -3.19
N PRO A 76 13.28 -9.03 -3.60
CA PRO A 76 13.12 -9.42 -4.99
C PRO A 76 11.67 -9.28 -5.47
N ARG A 77 11.55 -8.91 -6.73
CA ARG A 77 10.31 -8.86 -7.50
C ARG A 77 10.46 -9.65 -8.79
N LEU A 78 9.40 -10.32 -9.20
CA LEU A 78 9.29 -10.96 -10.50
C LEU A 78 7.90 -10.75 -11.09
N GLY A 79 7.81 -10.68 -12.42
CA GLY A 79 6.53 -10.49 -13.07
C GLY A 79 6.53 -10.74 -14.56
N VAL A 80 5.32 -10.69 -15.09
CA VAL A 80 5.01 -10.87 -16.50
C VAL A 80 4.01 -9.82 -16.94
N GLU A 81 4.22 -9.28 -18.14
CA GLU A 81 3.25 -8.46 -18.84
C GLU A 81 3.00 -9.06 -20.22
N ALA A 82 1.73 -9.21 -20.59
CA ALA A 82 1.30 -9.63 -21.90
C ALA A 82 0.56 -8.49 -22.58
N ARG A 83 0.85 -8.26 -23.86
CA ARG A 83 0.29 -7.18 -24.68
C ARG A 83 -0.25 -7.74 -25.98
N VAL A 84 -1.56 -7.63 -26.19
CA VAL A 84 -2.24 -8.04 -27.42
C VAL A 84 -2.48 -6.82 -28.29
N LEU A 85 -1.88 -6.79 -29.46
CA LEU A 85 -2.05 -5.74 -30.46
C LEU A 85 -3.44 -5.85 -31.09
N MET A 86 -4.20 -4.75 -31.07
CA MET A 86 -5.55 -4.69 -31.65
C MET A 86 -5.60 -3.87 -32.96
N GLY A 87 -4.49 -3.19 -33.31
CA GLY A 87 -4.38 -2.34 -34.48
C GLY A 87 -4.51 -0.85 -34.15
N SER A 88 -4.20 0.02 -35.11
CA SER A 88 -4.30 1.49 -34.97
C SER A 88 -3.56 2.08 -33.76
N GLY A 89 -2.46 1.46 -33.35
CA GLY A 89 -1.68 1.87 -32.17
C GLY A 89 -2.26 1.40 -30.83
N PHE A 90 -3.42 0.73 -30.82
CA PHE A 90 -4.03 0.18 -29.62
C PHE A 90 -3.52 -1.21 -29.27
N SER A 91 -3.38 -1.45 -27.97
CA SER A 91 -3.13 -2.78 -27.44
C SER A 91 -3.80 -2.98 -26.09
N LEU A 92 -4.30 -4.19 -25.83
CA LEU A 92 -4.73 -4.62 -24.50
C LEU A 92 -3.50 -5.13 -23.76
N PHE A 93 -3.25 -4.65 -22.54
CA PHE A 93 -2.21 -5.20 -21.69
C PHE A 93 -2.80 -5.85 -20.43
N THR A 94 -2.11 -6.87 -19.95
CA THR A 94 -2.29 -7.43 -18.62
C THR A 94 -0.92 -7.61 -17.98
N ARG A 95 -0.79 -7.29 -16.71
CA ARG A 95 0.45 -7.40 -15.94
C ARG A 95 0.17 -8.05 -14.61
N GLY A 96 1.01 -9.01 -14.24
CA GLY A 96 1.03 -9.61 -12.92
C GLY A 96 2.45 -9.67 -12.38
N SER A 97 2.62 -9.36 -11.10
CA SER A 97 3.90 -9.51 -10.42
C SER A 97 3.74 -9.92 -8.97
N ALA A 98 4.77 -10.57 -8.44
CA ALA A 98 4.89 -10.87 -7.03
C ALA A 98 6.23 -10.33 -6.50
N ALA A 99 6.24 -9.92 -5.24
CA ALA A 99 7.45 -9.57 -4.52
C ALA A 99 7.45 -10.19 -3.12
N LEU A 100 8.65 -10.40 -2.57
CA LEU A 100 8.85 -10.78 -1.18
C LEU A 100 9.76 -9.74 -0.55
N LEU A 101 9.24 -8.96 0.39
CA LEU A 101 9.97 -7.85 1.00
C LEU A 101 10.39 -8.22 2.41
N PHE A 102 11.68 -8.08 2.69
CA PHE A 102 12.24 -8.24 4.03
C PHE A 102 12.39 -6.85 4.61
N GLY A 103 11.81 -6.64 5.78
CA GLY A 103 11.69 -5.30 6.33
C GLY A 103 11.42 -5.26 7.82
N GLN A 104 11.36 -4.04 8.31
CA GLN A 104 11.03 -3.71 9.68
C GLN A 104 9.62 -3.11 9.69
N GLN A 105 8.84 -3.56 10.66
CA GLN A 105 7.52 -3.05 10.94
C GLN A 105 7.50 -2.51 12.36
N THR A 106 7.12 -1.25 12.48
CA THR A 106 7.02 -0.54 13.76
C THR A 106 5.57 -0.13 13.94
N SER A 107 4.99 -0.47 15.08
CA SER A 107 3.64 -0.04 15.45
C SER A 107 3.64 0.59 16.83
N SER A 108 2.83 1.64 16.99
CA SER A 108 2.63 2.29 18.28
C SER A 108 1.15 2.53 18.51
N PHE A 109 0.69 2.27 19.73
CA PHE A 109 -0.63 2.61 20.21
C PHE A 109 -0.48 3.43 21.49
N ARG A 110 -1.08 4.61 21.53
CA ARG A 110 -1.08 5.44 22.74
C ARG A 110 -2.48 5.98 22.99
N GLU A 111 -2.99 5.76 24.19
CA GLU A 111 -4.27 6.26 24.66
C GLU A 111 -4.09 7.11 25.90
N THR A 112 -4.71 8.28 25.90
CA THR A 112 -4.63 9.25 26.99
C THR A 112 -5.98 9.89 27.28
N ASP A 113 -6.16 10.37 28.51
CA ASP A 113 -7.33 11.14 28.96
C ASP A 113 -6.90 12.40 29.72
N ARG A 114 -7.86 13.28 30.03
CA ARG A 114 -7.66 14.57 30.71
C ARG A 114 -6.60 15.44 30.04
N ASN A 115 -6.73 15.65 28.73
CA ASN A 115 -5.75 16.39 27.92
C ASN A 115 -4.32 15.80 27.94
N GLY A 116 -4.18 14.48 28.04
CA GLY A 116 -2.86 13.83 28.04
C GLY A 116 -2.22 13.68 29.41
N ALA A 117 -2.90 14.11 30.49
CA ALA A 117 -2.39 13.99 31.85
C ALA A 117 -2.49 12.56 32.40
N ASP A 118 -3.46 11.78 31.92
CA ASP A 118 -3.62 10.38 32.27
C ASP A 118 -3.22 9.51 31.07
N VAL A 119 -2.27 8.58 31.26
CA VAL A 119 -1.88 7.62 30.22
C VAL A 119 -2.57 6.31 30.52
N ILE A 120 -3.55 5.98 29.70
CA ILE A 120 -4.36 4.76 29.84
C ILE A 120 -3.57 3.57 29.28
N ALA A 121 -2.95 3.74 28.12
CA ALA A 121 -2.10 2.74 27.50
C ALA A 121 -1.03 3.38 26.61
N ASP A 122 0.16 2.77 26.61
CA ASP A 122 1.26 3.11 25.72
C ASP A 122 2.00 1.83 25.35
N LEU A 123 1.80 1.38 24.11
CA LEU A 123 2.31 0.13 23.59
C LEU A 123 3.08 0.40 22.30
N GLY A 124 4.26 -0.20 22.18
CA GLY A 124 5.07 -0.19 20.98
C GLY A 124 5.48 -1.60 20.61
N SER A 125 5.54 -1.88 19.31
CA SER A 125 6.09 -3.12 18.78
C SER A 125 7.04 -2.79 17.63
N ASP A 126 8.16 -3.49 17.61
CA ASP A 126 9.14 -3.42 16.53
C ASP A 126 9.52 -4.85 16.15
N ARG A 127 9.34 -5.19 14.87
CA ARG A 127 9.52 -6.54 14.39
C ARG A 127 10.09 -6.57 12.97
N GLN A 128 11.04 -7.48 12.76
CA GLN A 128 11.44 -7.89 11.42
C GLN A 128 10.43 -8.89 10.85
N GLN A 129 9.99 -8.64 9.63
CA GLN A 129 9.07 -9.53 8.94
C GLN A 129 9.30 -9.59 7.44
N THR A 130 8.79 -10.68 6.86
CA THR A 130 8.72 -10.87 5.42
C THR A 130 7.30 -10.60 4.97
N VAL A 131 7.14 -9.65 4.05
CA VAL A 131 5.86 -9.19 3.51
C VAL A 131 5.75 -9.63 2.05
N PRO A 132 4.93 -10.63 1.75
CA PRO A 132 4.54 -10.94 0.38
C PRO A 132 3.71 -9.80 -0.22
N VAL A 133 3.91 -9.54 -1.51
CA VAL A 133 3.15 -8.54 -2.28
C VAL A 133 2.74 -9.15 -3.61
N VAL A 134 1.49 -8.91 -4.02
CA VAL A 134 0.97 -9.27 -5.34
C VAL A 134 0.40 -8.03 -6.01
N ASP A 135 0.80 -7.80 -7.26
CA ASP A 135 0.27 -6.73 -8.09
C ASP A 135 -0.36 -7.31 -9.36
N LEU A 136 -1.51 -6.78 -9.75
CA LEU A 136 -2.24 -7.10 -10.97
C LEU A 136 -2.67 -5.80 -11.64
N ALA A 137 -2.57 -5.74 -12.96
CA ALA A 137 -3.11 -4.63 -13.73
C ALA A 137 -3.63 -5.11 -15.08
N ILE A 138 -4.74 -4.54 -15.53
CA ILE A 138 -5.29 -4.77 -16.86
C ILE A 138 -5.74 -3.44 -17.45
N GLY A 139 -5.53 -3.24 -18.75
CA GLY A 139 -5.92 -2.00 -19.37
C GLY A 139 -5.61 -1.91 -20.85
N LEU A 140 -5.82 -0.71 -21.38
CA LEU A 140 -5.59 -0.36 -22.77
C LEU A 140 -4.40 0.57 -22.85
N ASP A 141 -3.54 0.29 -23.81
CA ASP A 141 -2.44 1.14 -24.25
C ASP A 141 -2.77 1.70 -25.63
N TRP A 142 -2.39 2.95 -25.84
CA TRP A 142 -2.41 3.61 -27.14
C TRP A 142 -1.05 4.27 -27.39
N VAL A 143 -0.46 3.96 -28.54
CA VAL A 143 0.82 4.52 -28.98
C VAL A 143 0.61 5.33 -30.24
N ALA A 144 1.00 6.60 -30.19
CA ALA A 144 0.91 7.53 -31.31
C ALA A 144 2.29 8.08 -31.69
N PRO A 145 2.64 8.15 -32.98
CA PRO A 145 3.83 8.86 -33.41
C PRO A 145 3.63 10.36 -33.18
N LEU A 146 4.57 11.01 -32.47
CA LEU A 146 4.55 12.45 -32.26
C LEU A 146 5.46 13.15 -33.28
N SER A 147 6.59 12.52 -33.61
CA SER A 147 7.50 12.92 -34.67
C SER A 147 8.27 11.69 -35.18
N ASN A 148 9.18 11.87 -36.13
CA ASN A 148 10.05 10.77 -36.59
C ASN A 148 10.97 10.22 -35.48
N ALA A 149 11.20 10.97 -34.40
CA ALA A 149 12.10 10.61 -33.31
C ALA A 149 11.39 10.41 -31.96
N ALA A 150 10.06 10.60 -31.91
CA ALA A 150 9.31 10.55 -30.66
C ALA A 150 7.95 9.86 -30.79
N LYS A 151 7.61 9.05 -29.80
CA LYS A 151 6.31 8.38 -29.66
C LYS A 151 5.67 8.76 -28.32
N LEU A 152 4.38 9.04 -28.36
CA LEU A 152 3.55 9.24 -27.18
C LEU A 152 2.88 7.90 -26.82
N ASN A 153 2.99 7.53 -25.55
CA ASN A 153 2.35 6.35 -24.98
C ASN A 153 1.32 6.81 -23.96
N LEU A 154 0.07 6.38 -24.13
CA LEU A 154 -1.01 6.59 -23.16
C LEU A 154 -1.51 5.22 -22.70
N SER A 155 -1.64 5.02 -21.39
CA SER A 155 -2.24 3.83 -20.80
C SER A 155 -3.39 4.24 -19.90
N VAL A 156 -4.48 3.50 -19.95
CA VAL A 156 -5.57 3.56 -18.97
C VAL A 156 -5.92 2.16 -18.54
N GLY A 157 -6.19 1.96 -17.25
CA GLY A 157 -6.47 0.63 -16.76
C GLY A 157 -6.96 0.62 -15.33
N TYR A 158 -7.12 -0.60 -14.83
CA TYR A 158 -7.42 -0.89 -13.44
C TYR A 158 -6.25 -1.68 -12.84
N GLU A 159 -5.84 -1.31 -11.64
CA GLU A 159 -4.80 -2.00 -10.89
C GLU A 159 -5.32 -2.48 -9.54
N TYR A 160 -4.76 -3.59 -9.09
CA TYR A 160 -4.99 -4.18 -7.78
C TYR A 160 -3.65 -4.58 -7.19
N GLN A 161 -3.41 -4.20 -5.96
CA GLN A 161 -2.20 -4.47 -5.22
C GLN A 161 -2.56 -4.94 -3.82
N GLN A 162 -1.92 -6.02 -3.40
CA GLN A 162 -2.15 -6.65 -2.11
C GLN A 162 -0.83 -6.86 -1.37
N TRP A 163 -0.76 -6.33 -0.16
CA TRP A 163 0.32 -6.50 0.79
C TRP A 163 -0.16 -7.39 1.93
N PHE A 164 0.53 -8.50 2.14
CA PHE A 164 0.15 -9.47 3.16
C PHE A 164 0.85 -9.18 4.48
N ASN A 165 0.09 -9.09 5.56
CA ASN A 165 0.59 -8.91 6.93
C ASN A 165 1.48 -7.66 7.13
N VAL A 166 1.23 -6.58 6.39
CA VAL A 166 2.09 -5.38 6.44
C VAL A 166 1.70 -4.41 7.56
N LEU A 167 0.49 -4.52 8.10
CA LEU A 167 -0.01 -3.67 9.18
C LEU A 167 -0.21 -4.48 10.45
N ASP A 168 -0.03 -3.86 11.61
CA ASP A 168 -0.45 -4.41 12.89
C ASP A 168 -1.71 -3.71 13.40
N ASN A 169 -2.65 -4.51 13.88
CA ASN A 169 -3.79 -4.04 14.66
C ASN A 169 -3.56 -4.42 16.13
N ILE A 170 -3.29 -3.42 16.96
CA ILE A 170 -3.32 -3.56 18.41
C ILE A 170 -4.75 -3.23 18.86
N ARG A 171 -5.44 -4.21 19.45
CA ARG A 171 -6.79 -4.04 19.99
C ARG A 171 -6.84 -4.45 21.45
N PHE A 172 -7.44 -3.62 22.30
CA PHE A 172 -7.78 -3.98 23.68
C PHE A 172 -8.99 -4.91 23.67
N VAL A 173 -8.87 -6.05 24.37
CA VAL A 173 -9.92 -7.08 24.41
C VAL A 173 -10.99 -6.70 25.44
N ASP A 174 -10.63 -5.92 26.46
CA ASP A 174 -11.52 -5.44 27.53
C ASP A 174 -11.02 -4.10 28.10
N ALA A 175 -11.90 -3.12 28.26
CA ALA A 175 -11.59 -1.81 28.86
C ALA A 175 -11.31 -1.90 30.37
N ALA A 176 -11.71 -2.99 31.03
CA ALA A 176 -11.50 -3.20 32.47
C ALA A 176 -10.17 -3.90 32.82
N SER A 177 -9.41 -4.38 31.82
CA SER A 177 -8.13 -5.06 32.03
C SER A 177 -7.09 -4.62 30.99
N PRO A 178 -6.37 -3.51 31.23
CA PRO A 178 -5.33 -2.98 30.34
C PRO A 178 -4.20 -3.98 30.01
N GLY A 179 -4.11 -5.09 30.75
CA GLY A 179 -3.12 -6.15 30.54
C GLY A 179 -3.47 -7.20 29.47
N VAL A 180 -4.69 -7.17 28.90
CA VAL A 180 -5.12 -8.13 27.87
C VAL A 180 -5.32 -7.41 26.53
N PHE A 181 -4.26 -7.36 25.73
CA PHE A 181 -4.30 -6.86 24.36
C PHE A 181 -4.14 -8.01 23.35
N SER A 182 -4.76 -7.86 22.19
CA SER A 182 -4.60 -8.75 21.04
C SER A 182 -3.91 -7.98 19.92
N GLN A 183 -2.80 -8.52 19.44
CA GLN A 183 -2.08 -8.02 18.27
C GLN A 183 -2.36 -8.96 17.11
N SER A 184 -2.96 -8.44 16.04
CA SER A 184 -3.19 -9.21 14.81
C SER A 184 -2.60 -8.51 13.60
N GLN A 185 -1.98 -9.29 12.74
CA GLN A 185 -1.48 -8.81 11.46
C GLN A 185 -2.66 -8.56 10.51
N SER A 186 -2.56 -7.52 9.71
CA SER A 186 -3.57 -7.15 8.73
C SER A 186 -2.96 -6.89 7.36
N ASN A 187 -3.80 -7.04 6.35
CA ASN A 187 -3.42 -6.88 4.95
C ASN A 187 -3.75 -5.46 4.51
N LEU A 188 -2.94 -4.93 3.59
CA LEU A 188 -3.24 -3.68 2.90
C LEU A 188 -3.58 -3.99 1.44
N SER A 189 -4.81 -3.64 1.03
CA SER A 189 -5.26 -3.72 -0.36
C SER A 189 -5.41 -2.33 -0.96
N LEU A 190 -4.76 -2.07 -2.09
CA LEU A 190 -4.92 -0.86 -2.88
C LEU A 190 -5.45 -1.24 -4.25
N HIS A 191 -6.46 -0.53 -4.76
CA HIS A 191 -6.99 -0.77 -6.08
C HIS A 191 -7.66 0.47 -6.65
N GLY A 192 -7.63 0.62 -7.97
CA GLY A 192 -8.23 1.78 -8.60
C GLY A 192 -7.95 1.87 -10.07
N PHE A 193 -8.52 2.90 -10.68
CA PHE A 193 -8.21 3.27 -12.05
C PHE A 193 -6.94 4.10 -12.08
N PHE A 194 -6.14 3.88 -13.13
CA PHE A 194 -4.96 4.68 -13.37
C PHE A 194 -4.91 5.19 -14.81
N VAL A 195 -4.20 6.30 -14.99
CA VAL A 195 -3.81 6.85 -16.28
C VAL A 195 -2.30 7.07 -16.26
N LYS A 196 -1.61 6.58 -17.28
CA LYS A 196 -0.17 6.74 -17.45
C LYS A 196 0.10 7.39 -18.79
N THR A 197 0.98 8.38 -18.83
CA THR A 197 1.50 8.97 -20.07
C THR A 197 3.01 8.83 -20.10
N GLY A 198 3.58 8.64 -21.30
CA GLY A 198 5.02 8.49 -21.47
C GLY A 198 5.47 8.97 -22.84
N LEU A 199 6.67 9.54 -22.88
CA LEU A 199 7.35 9.90 -24.13
C LEU A 199 8.51 8.95 -24.35
N GLN A 200 8.57 8.35 -25.53
CA GLN A 200 9.67 7.51 -25.96
C GLN A 200 10.43 8.22 -27.07
N PHE A 201 11.72 8.42 -26.88
CA PHE A 201 12.63 9.02 -27.87
C PHE A 201 13.50 7.93 -28.50
N GLU A 202 13.66 7.99 -29.81
CA GLU A 202 14.62 7.19 -30.57
C GLU A 202 15.77 8.12 -30.98
N PHE A 203 16.99 7.81 -30.51
CA PHE A 203 18.22 8.56 -30.79
C PHE A 203 19.12 7.77 -31.75
#